data_AF-A0A8S0H7F8-F1
#
_entry.id   AF-A0A8S0H7F8-F1
#
_cell.length_a   1.000
_cell.length_b   1.000
_cell.length_c   1.000
_cell.angle_alpha   90.00
_cell.angle_beta   90.00
_cell.angle_gamma   90.00
#
_symmetry.space_group_name_H-M   'P 1'
#
loop_
_entity.id
_entity.type
_entity.pdbx_description
1 polymer ?
#
loop_
_entity_poly.entity_id
_entity_poly.type
_entity_poly.pdbx_seq_one_letter_code
_entity_poly.pdbx_strand_id
1 'polypeptide(L)'
;MHRCKWLLVFGLLLGGEVRGETPSEPIQPVQPVKITDVAKVELGKQLFFDPRLSKSGFISCNSCHNLSMGGSDNLPTSIGHNWHQGPINSPTVLNSGMSVAQFWDGRAATLQEQAGGPSPTRGDGLHP
;
A
#
# COMPACT_ATOMS: atom_id res chain seq x y z
N MET A 1 16.62 52.53 -50.84
CA MET A 1 16.39 51.07 -50.80
C MET A 1 16.49 50.61 -49.36
N HIS A 2 15.36 50.22 -48.79
CA HIS A 2 15.21 49.79 -47.39
C HIS A 2 15.96 48.48 -47.12
N ARG A 3 16.75 48.41 -46.04
CA ARG A 3 17.00 47.14 -45.34
C ARG A 3 16.93 47.33 -43.83
N CYS A 4 15.75 46.93 -43.36
CA CYS A 4 15.26 46.64 -42.03
C CYS A 4 16.33 46.11 -41.05
N LYS A 5 16.44 46.78 -39.91
CA LYS A 5 17.01 46.24 -38.66
C LYS A 5 16.21 45.01 -38.25
N TRP A 6 16.84 43.84 -38.17
CA TRP A 6 16.32 42.72 -37.38
C TRP A 6 17.21 42.58 -36.15
N LEU A 7 16.78 43.22 -35.06
CA LEU A 7 17.28 42.89 -33.72
C LEU A 7 16.85 41.45 -33.44
N LEU A 8 17.82 40.54 -33.36
CA LEU A 8 17.62 39.23 -32.76
C LEU A 8 17.51 39.43 -31.24
N VAL A 9 16.27 39.42 -30.73
CA VAL A 9 16.01 39.28 -29.30
C VAL A 9 16.16 37.80 -28.97
N PHE A 10 17.35 37.41 -28.50
CA PHE A 10 17.56 36.13 -27.83
C PHE A 10 16.83 36.19 -26.48
N GLY A 11 15.58 35.74 -26.46
CA GLY A 11 14.83 35.50 -25.24
C GLY A 11 15.45 34.35 -24.47
N LEU A 12 16.22 34.67 -23.44
CA LEU A 12 16.75 33.72 -22.47
C LEU A 12 15.56 33.18 -21.64
N LEU A 13 14.99 32.04 -22.07
CA LEU A 13 14.06 31.26 -21.26
C LEU A 13 14.86 30.59 -20.14
N LEU A 14 15.10 31.33 -19.06
CA LEU A 14 15.48 30.77 -17.77
C LEU A 14 14.24 30.05 -17.20
N GLY A 15 14.04 28.80 -17.63
CA GLY A 15 13.19 27.86 -16.91
C GLY A 15 13.84 27.56 -15.57
N GLY A 16 13.56 28.37 -14.56
CA GLY A 16 13.92 28.07 -13.18
C GLY A 16 13.12 26.85 -12.71
N GLU A 17 13.80 25.73 -12.45
CA GLU A 17 13.20 24.64 -11.71
C GLU A 17 12.91 25.11 -10.29
N VAL A 18 11.63 25.31 -9.97
CA VAL A 18 11.19 25.54 -8.59
C VAL A 18 11.35 24.20 -7.86
N ARG A 19 12.49 23.99 -7.22
CA ARG A 19 12.60 23.01 -6.14
C ARG A 19 11.79 23.56 -4.97
N GLY A 20 10.56 23.07 -4.83
CA GLY A 20 9.74 23.32 -3.65
C GLY A 20 10.39 22.66 -2.44
N GLU A 21 11.15 23.43 -1.68
CA GLU A 21 11.59 23.05 -0.34
C GLU A 21 10.36 23.18 0.57
N THR A 22 9.73 22.05 0.88
CA THR A 22 8.55 22.01 1.76
C THR A 22 8.96 22.50 3.15
N PRO A 23 8.27 23.51 3.73
CA PRO A 23 8.45 23.87 5.13
C PRO A 23 8.31 22.63 6.02
N SER A 24 8.96 22.64 7.19
CA SER A 24 8.96 21.55 8.17
C SER A 24 7.60 21.37 8.85
N GLU A 25 6.58 21.04 8.08
CA GLU A 25 5.21 20.79 8.53
C GLU A 25 5.10 19.38 9.11
N PRO A 26 4.29 19.16 10.16
CA PRO A 26 4.11 17.84 10.77
C PRO A 26 3.53 16.76 9.84
N ILE A 27 2.84 17.16 8.77
CA ILE A 27 2.24 16.26 7.78
C ILE A 27 2.83 16.56 6.41
N GLN A 28 3.25 15.51 5.71
CA GLN A 28 3.84 15.61 4.38
C GLN A 28 2.99 14.85 3.36
N PRO A 29 2.93 15.31 2.09
CA PRO A 29 2.21 14.60 1.04
C PRO A 29 2.80 13.21 0.78
N VAL A 30 1.93 12.21 0.63
CA VAL A 30 2.34 10.85 0.22
C VAL A 30 2.86 10.89 -1.21
N GLN A 31 4.10 10.43 -1.39
CA GLN A 31 4.74 10.39 -2.70
C GLN A 31 4.39 9.10 -3.45
N PRO A 32 4.30 9.13 -4.79
CA PRO A 32 4.15 7.91 -5.59
C PRO A 32 5.30 6.93 -5.35
N VAL A 33 4.97 5.64 -5.19
CA VAL A 33 5.98 4.60 -4.97
C VAL A 33 6.78 4.34 -6.24
N LYS A 34 8.11 4.35 -6.13
CA LYS A 34 9.00 3.91 -7.20
C LYS A 34 9.11 2.39 -7.19
N ILE A 35 8.64 1.75 -8.26
CA ILE A 35 8.73 0.29 -8.43
C ILE A 35 10.13 -0.09 -8.94
N THR A 36 10.86 -0.90 -8.16
CA THR A 36 12.22 -1.35 -8.48
C THR A 36 12.27 -2.77 -9.04
N ASP A 37 11.29 -3.62 -8.69
CA ASP A 37 11.18 -5.01 -9.14
C ASP A 37 9.74 -5.31 -9.54
N VAL A 38 9.48 -5.18 -10.85
CA VAL A 38 8.15 -5.37 -11.42
C VAL A 38 7.70 -6.83 -11.32
N ALA A 39 8.62 -7.79 -11.50
CA ALA A 39 8.30 -9.21 -11.45
C ALA A 39 7.85 -9.63 -10.05
N LYS A 40 8.53 -9.14 -9.01
CA LYS A 40 8.14 -9.36 -7.61
C LYS A 40 6.80 -8.72 -7.27
N VAL A 41 6.52 -7.50 -7.77
CA VAL A 41 5.22 -6.84 -7.57
C VAL A 41 4.10 -7.64 -8.23
N GLU A 42 4.32 -8.12 -9.46
CA GLU A 42 3.32 -8.90 -10.19
C GLU A 42 3.02 -10.23 -9.49
N LEU A 43 4.07 -10.93 -9.03
CA LEU A 43 3.90 -12.14 -8.21
C LEU A 43 3.15 -11.83 -6.90
N GLY A 44 3.53 -10.78 -6.19
CA GLY A 44 2.85 -10.37 -4.96
C GLY A 44 1.37 -10.05 -5.19
N LYS A 45 1.05 -9.40 -6.31
CA LYS A 45 -0.33 -9.14 -6.72
C LYS A 45 -1.08 -10.45 -6.94
N GLN A 46 -0.52 -11.40 -7.68
CA GLN A 46 -1.16 -12.71 -7.89
C GLN A 46 -1.46 -13.40 -6.55
N LEU A 47 -0.49 -13.43 -5.63
CA LEU A 47 -0.66 -14.04 -4.30
C LEU A 47 -1.72 -13.31 -3.45
N PHE A 48 -1.77 -11.97 -3.49
CA PHE A 48 -2.77 -11.18 -2.74
C PHE A 48 -4.21 -11.55 -3.11
N PHE A 49 -4.43 -11.93 -4.36
CA PHE A 49 -5.74 -12.31 -4.88
C PHE A 49 -5.96 -13.84 -4.93
N ASP A 50 -4.97 -14.67 -4.60
CA ASP A 50 -5.07 -16.12 -4.72
C ASP A 50 -5.77 -16.76 -3.51
N PRO A 51 -7.00 -17.27 -3.65
CA PRO A 51 -7.71 -17.86 -2.52
C PRO A 51 -7.20 -19.27 -2.15
N ARG A 52 -6.37 -19.89 -3.01
CA ARG A 52 -5.82 -21.24 -2.79
C ARG A 52 -4.77 -21.27 -1.68
N LEU A 53 -4.32 -20.10 -1.23
CA LEU A 53 -3.47 -19.98 -0.03
C LEU A 53 -4.25 -20.25 1.26
N SER A 54 -5.59 -20.17 1.24
CA SER A 54 -6.44 -20.54 2.38
C SER A 54 -6.80 -22.03 2.37
N LYS A 55 -7.03 -22.60 3.56
CA LYS A 55 -7.54 -23.98 3.68
C LYS A 55 -8.88 -24.21 2.96
N SER A 56 -9.76 -23.21 2.94
CA SER A 56 -11.04 -23.33 2.24
C SER A 56 -10.92 -23.20 0.72
N GLY A 57 -9.82 -22.65 0.20
CA GLY A 57 -9.73 -22.28 -1.22
C GLY A 57 -10.64 -21.11 -1.61
N PHE A 58 -11.24 -20.40 -0.64
CA PHE A 58 -12.21 -19.33 -0.87
C PHE A 58 -11.77 -17.96 -0.33
N ILE A 59 -10.75 -17.90 0.54
CA ILE A 59 -10.32 -16.67 1.20
C ILE A 59 -8.94 -16.28 0.68
N SER A 60 -8.77 -15.03 0.24
CA SER A 60 -7.47 -14.43 -0.08
C SER A 60 -7.24 -13.18 0.77
N CYS A 61 -6.09 -12.53 0.63
CA CYS A 61 -5.84 -11.25 1.29
C CYS A 61 -6.91 -10.21 0.93
N ASN A 62 -7.31 -10.18 -0.35
CA ASN A 62 -8.34 -9.26 -0.84
C ASN A 62 -9.74 -9.53 -0.25
N SER A 63 -10.01 -10.71 0.32
CA SER A 63 -11.30 -10.99 0.97
C SER A 63 -11.52 -10.11 2.19
N CYS A 64 -10.47 -9.88 3.01
CA CYS A 64 -10.53 -9.02 4.19
C CYS A 64 -9.96 -7.61 3.93
N HIS A 65 -9.12 -7.46 2.92
CA HIS A 65 -8.47 -6.20 2.56
C HIS A 65 -8.84 -5.78 1.14
N ASN A 66 -10.13 -5.55 0.90
CA ASN A 66 -10.67 -5.37 -0.44
C ASN A 66 -10.21 -4.04 -1.05
N LEU A 67 -9.33 -4.11 -2.07
CA LEU A 67 -8.77 -2.92 -2.71
C LEU A 67 -9.80 -2.07 -3.45
N SER A 68 -10.93 -2.66 -3.85
CA SER A 68 -12.06 -1.92 -4.46
C SER A 68 -12.89 -1.16 -3.42
N MET A 69 -12.67 -1.38 -2.12
CA MET A 69 -13.44 -0.80 -1.03
C MET A 69 -12.57 -0.10 0.03
N GLY A 70 -11.39 0.40 -0.37
CA GLY A 70 -10.51 1.14 0.53
C GLY A 70 -9.51 0.26 1.32
N GLY A 71 -9.33 -1.00 0.90
CA GLY A 71 -8.31 -1.89 1.45
C GLY A 71 -8.69 -2.58 2.76
N SER A 72 -9.97 -2.54 3.15
CA SER A 72 -10.58 -3.26 4.28
C SER A 72 -11.87 -3.95 3.82
N ASP A 73 -12.49 -4.77 4.67
CA ASP A 73 -13.74 -5.47 4.40
C ASP A 73 -14.99 -4.66 4.78
N ASN A 74 -14.81 -3.54 5.46
CA ASN A 74 -15.89 -2.67 5.97
C ASN A 74 -16.85 -3.39 6.92
N LEU A 75 -16.37 -4.40 7.66
CA LEU A 75 -17.10 -5.10 8.70
C LEU A 75 -16.59 -4.70 10.10
N PRO A 76 -17.40 -4.84 11.17
CA PRO A 76 -16.91 -4.65 12.53
C PRO A 76 -15.73 -5.58 12.86
N THR A 77 -15.80 -6.82 12.41
CA THR A 77 -14.70 -7.80 12.43
C THR A 77 -14.79 -8.72 11.22
N SER A 78 -13.64 -9.22 10.75
CA SER A 78 -13.56 -10.01 9.53
C SER A 78 -14.16 -11.41 9.69
N ILE A 79 -14.64 -11.97 8.58
CA ILE A 79 -15.16 -13.33 8.51
C ILE A 79 -14.07 -14.23 7.93
N GLY A 80 -13.65 -15.23 8.71
CA GLY A 80 -12.64 -16.20 8.36
C GLY A 80 -13.20 -17.53 7.85
N HIS A 81 -12.34 -18.56 7.90
CA HIS A 81 -12.70 -19.93 7.54
C HIS A 81 -13.94 -20.43 8.31
N ASN A 82 -14.80 -21.20 7.64
CA ASN A 82 -16.08 -21.70 8.19
C ASN A 82 -17.00 -20.60 8.74
N TRP A 83 -16.95 -19.39 8.15
CA TRP A 83 -17.73 -18.24 8.59
C TRP A 83 -17.43 -17.80 10.02
N HIS A 84 -16.26 -18.17 10.55
CA HIS A 84 -15.86 -17.80 11.90
C HIS A 84 -15.62 -16.29 11.98
N GLN A 85 -16.25 -15.63 12.95
CA GLN A 85 -16.07 -14.21 13.17
C GLN A 85 -14.76 -13.93 13.91
N GLY A 86 -13.93 -13.07 13.34
CA GLY A 86 -12.66 -12.66 13.93
C GLY A 86 -12.86 -11.80 15.19
N PRO A 87 -11.83 -11.71 16.06
CA PRO A 87 -11.91 -10.97 17.31
C PRO A 87 -11.67 -9.45 17.15
N ILE A 88 -11.24 -9.00 15.97
CA ILE A 88 -10.84 -7.60 15.74
C ILE A 88 -11.12 -7.20 14.28
N ASN A 89 -11.27 -5.89 14.05
CA ASN A 89 -11.41 -5.29 12.73
C ASN A 89 -10.14 -5.46 11.87
N SER A 90 -10.29 -5.71 10.57
CA SER A 90 -9.18 -5.68 9.61
C SER A 90 -8.80 -4.24 9.24
N PRO A 91 -7.58 -3.77 9.56
CA PRO A 91 -7.12 -2.45 9.14
C PRO A 91 -6.95 -2.39 7.61
N THR A 92 -6.83 -1.19 7.04
CA THR A 92 -6.55 -1.06 5.61
C THR A 92 -5.12 -1.46 5.24
N VAL A 93 -4.94 -2.03 4.05
CA VAL A 93 -3.60 -2.24 3.45
C VAL A 93 -3.07 -1.01 2.70
N LEU A 94 -3.91 0.00 2.46
CA LEU A 94 -3.46 1.22 1.82
C LEU A 94 -2.54 1.96 2.79
N ASN A 95 -1.35 2.35 2.30
CA ASN A 95 -0.34 3.06 3.08
C ASN A 95 0.25 2.28 4.28
N SER A 96 -0.06 0.99 4.47
CA SER A 96 0.45 0.18 5.59
C SER A 96 1.98 0.00 5.60
N GLY A 97 2.63 0.21 4.46
CA GLY A 97 4.09 0.26 4.36
C GLY A 97 4.74 1.46 5.06
N MET A 98 3.95 2.46 5.47
CA MET A 98 4.40 3.62 6.26
C MET A 98 4.12 3.45 7.76
N SER A 99 3.45 2.37 8.17
CA SER A 99 3.20 2.09 9.58
C SER A 99 4.49 1.74 10.32
N VAL A 100 4.64 2.21 11.56
CA VAL A 100 5.80 1.91 12.42
C VAL A 100 5.93 0.43 12.78
N ALA A 101 4.80 -0.28 12.83
CA ALA A 101 4.66 -1.71 13.04
C ALA A 101 3.32 -2.17 12.44
N GLN A 102 3.13 -3.47 12.33
CA GLN A 102 1.96 -4.12 11.76
C GLN A 102 1.10 -4.78 12.85
N PHE A 103 -0.18 -5.02 12.51
CA PHE A 103 -1.26 -5.37 13.45
C PHE A 103 -1.58 -4.29 14.48
N TRP A 104 -2.76 -4.38 15.08
CA TRP A 104 -3.24 -3.44 16.10
C TRP A 104 -2.38 -3.40 17.37
N ASP A 105 -1.73 -4.51 17.70
CA ASP A 105 -0.83 -4.63 18.86
C ASP A 105 0.65 -4.46 18.49
N GLY A 106 0.96 -4.14 17.23
CA GLY A 106 2.33 -3.89 16.77
C GLY A 106 3.25 -5.12 16.79
N ARG A 107 2.71 -6.35 16.89
CA ARG A 107 3.52 -7.56 17.12
C ARG A 107 4.40 -7.98 15.94
N ALA A 108 4.17 -7.44 14.74
CA ALA A 108 5.03 -7.67 13.58
C ALA A 108 5.70 -6.36 13.18
N ALA A 109 7.03 -6.37 13.03
CA ALA A 109 7.80 -5.17 12.71
C ALA A 109 7.67 -4.77 11.24
N THR A 110 7.34 -5.71 10.35
CA THR A 110 7.33 -5.49 8.89
C THR A 110 6.12 -6.13 8.20
N LEU A 111 5.81 -5.68 6.98
CA LEU A 111 4.78 -6.31 6.13
C LEU A 111 5.12 -7.77 5.79
N GLN A 112 6.40 -8.07 5.57
CA GLN A 112 6.86 -9.43 5.29
C GLN A 112 6.62 -10.36 6.49
N GLU A 113 6.91 -9.87 7.71
CA GLU A 113 6.63 -10.61 8.93
C GLU A 113 5.12 -10.77 9.17
N GLN A 114 4.32 -9.73 8.91
CA GLN A 114 2.86 -9.82 9.00
C GLN A 114 2.28 -10.87 8.04
N ALA A 115 2.80 -10.95 6.81
CA ALA A 115 2.33 -11.89 5.79
C ALA A 115 2.79 -13.34 6.04
N GLY A 116 3.94 -13.54 6.69
CA GLY A 116 4.52 -14.86 6.98
C GLY A 116 4.28 -15.37 8.40
N GLY A 117 3.82 -14.52 9.32
CA GLY A 117 3.59 -14.85 10.72
C GLY A 117 2.34 -15.72 10.94
N PRO A 118 2.14 -16.24 12.16
CA PRO A 118 0.92 -16.94 12.52
C PRO A 118 -0.31 -16.06 12.23
N SER A 119 -1.42 -16.71 11.83
CA SER A 119 -2.73 -16.07 11.66
C SER A 119 -3.06 -15.13 12.82
N PRO A 120 -3.92 -14.11 12.64
CA PRO A 120 -4.24 -13.12 13.67
C PRO A 120 -4.86 -13.70 14.96
N THR A 121 -5.09 -15.00 15.03
CA THR A 121 -5.46 -15.72 16.25
C THR A 121 -4.24 -15.88 17.17
N ARG A 122 -4.36 -15.30 18.37
CA ARG A 122 -3.38 -15.40 19.45
C ARG A 122 -3.17 -16.86 19.85
N GLY A 123 -2.06 -17.48 19.44
CA GLY A 123 -1.38 -18.55 20.17
C GLY A 123 -2.18 -19.78 20.63
N ASP A 124 -3.29 -20.13 20.00
CA ASP A 124 -4.10 -21.31 20.37
C ASP A 124 -3.77 -22.56 19.56
N GLY A 125 -2.78 -22.51 18.67
CA GLY A 125 -2.36 -23.69 17.90
C GLY A 125 -3.45 -24.25 16.99
N LEU A 126 -4.57 -23.52 16.82
CA LEU A 126 -5.61 -23.82 15.86
C LEU A 126 -5.26 -23.13 14.56
N HIS A 127 -4.18 -23.62 13.94
CA HIS A 127 -4.20 -23.62 12.49
C HIS A 127 -5.29 -24.60 12.03
N PRO A 128 -6.20 -24.18 11.13
CA PRO A 128 -6.77 -25.12 10.19
C PRO A 128 -5.66 -25.92 9.46
#